data_AF-A0A538L8C6-F1
#
_entry.id   AF-A0A538L8C6-F1
#
_cell.length_a   1.000
_cell.length_b   1.000
_cell.length_c   1.000
_cell.angle_alpha   90.00
_cell.angle_beta   90.00
_cell.angle_gamma   90.00
#
_symmetry.space_group_name_H-M   'P 1'
#
loop_
_entity.id
_entity.type
_entity.pdbx_description
1 polymer ?
#
loop_
_entity_poly.entity_id
_entity_poly.type
_entity_poly.pdbx_seq_one_letter_code
_entity_poly.pdbx_strand_id
1 'polypeptide(L)'
;WVADYVLMDYGTGAIMAVPAHDQRDIEFARAFGLPVRAVLRPPDEWFAQHSLPAGAAAGEWPRAFTGDGRYAPVPGPPLAGLGRDAAVEATIGWLESRGTGRRERNYRLRDWLFSRQRYWGEPFPIVYDTGGVAHALPESMLPVELPDITDFEPRILADDDTALPEPPLARAEHWVHVELDLGDGVQRYRRETNTMPQWAGS
;
A
#
# COMPACT_ATOMS: atom_id res chain seq x y z
N TRP A 1 20.25 -4.26 -1.08
CA TRP A 1 19.81 -3.47 -2.25
C TRP A 1 18.64 -2.62 -1.83
N VAL A 2 18.55 -1.39 -2.35
CA VAL A 2 17.39 -0.52 -2.22
C VAL A 2 16.93 -0.24 -3.64
N ALA A 3 15.63 -0.41 -3.91
CA ALA A 3 15.07 -0.24 -5.24
C ALA A 3 13.70 0.41 -5.14
N ASP A 4 13.43 1.33 -6.06
CA ASP A 4 12.18 2.10 -6.17
C ASP A 4 10.94 1.24 -6.50
N TYR A 5 11.12 0.10 -7.14
CA TYR A 5 10.02 -0.83 -7.47
C TYR A 5 9.47 -1.58 -6.25
N VAL A 6 10.12 -1.47 -5.08
CA VAL A 6 9.62 -2.01 -3.81
C VAL A 6 8.89 -0.90 -3.06
N LEU A 7 7.56 -1.00 -3.03
CA LEU A 7 6.71 0.00 -2.37
C LEU A 7 6.72 -0.19 -0.86
N MET A 8 7.14 0.85 -0.12
CA MET A 8 7.19 0.84 1.35
C MET A 8 5.84 0.51 1.98
N ASP A 9 4.75 1.04 1.41
CA ASP A 9 3.40 0.87 1.96
C ASP A 9 2.72 -0.43 1.49
N TYR A 10 3.43 -1.34 0.79
CA TYR A 10 2.88 -2.62 0.33
C TYR A 10 3.57 -3.81 1.01
N GLY A 11 2.76 -4.68 1.63
CA GLY A 11 3.28 -5.81 2.40
C GLY A 11 4.12 -5.31 3.57
N THR A 12 5.41 -5.66 3.59
CA THR A 12 6.35 -5.24 4.63
C THR A 12 7.34 -4.16 4.16
N GLY A 13 7.13 -3.58 2.97
CA GLY A 13 8.11 -2.67 2.36
C GLY A 13 9.43 -3.35 1.95
N ALA A 14 9.47 -4.68 1.98
CA ALA A 14 10.61 -5.49 1.59
C ALA A 14 10.16 -6.76 0.87
N ILE A 15 10.96 -7.23 -0.08
CA ILE A 15 10.71 -8.48 -0.81
C ILE A 15 11.96 -9.36 -0.83
N MET A 16 11.76 -10.66 -0.97
CA MET A 16 12.82 -11.55 -1.45
C MET A 16 12.80 -11.53 -2.98
N ALA A 17 13.95 -11.30 -3.61
CA ALA A 17 14.08 -11.35 -5.06
C ALA A 17 14.39 -12.79 -5.51
N VAL A 18 13.66 -13.29 -6.51
CA VAL A 18 13.88 -14.63 -7.10
C VAL A 18 14.03 -14.49 -8.62
N PRO A 19 15.21 -14.05 -9.10
CA PRO A 19 15.42 -13.68 -10.51
C PRO A 19 15.05 -14.74 -11.54
N ALA A 20 15.24 -16.03 -11.24
CA ALA A 20 14.88 -17.07 -12.20
C ALA A 20 13.36 -17.19 -12.43
N HIS A 21 12.52 -16.66 -11.53
CA HIS A 21 11.08 -16.91 -11.47
C HIS A 21 10.21 -15.66 -11.30
N ASP A 22 10.78 -14.46 -11.24
CA ASP A 22 10.07 -13.17 -11.38
C ASP A 22 10.79 -12.32 -12.45
N GLN A 23 10.00 -11.79 -13.40
CA GLN A 23 10.53 -11.05 -14.54
C GLN A 23 11.19 -9.72 -14.14
N ARG A 24 10.66 -9.03 -13.13
CA ARG A 24 11.26 -7.78 -12.64
C ARG A 24 12.59 -8.08 -11.95
N ASP A 25 12.65 -9.18 -11.21
CA ASP A 25 13.86 -9.60 -10.52
C ASP A 25 14.96 -10.05 -11.50
N ILE A 26 14.63 -10.69 -12.64
CA ILE A 26 15.65 -11.06 -13.65
C ILE A 26 16.23 -9.84 -14.34
N GLU A 27 15.40 -8.85 -14.65
CA GLU A 27 15.83 -7.59 -15.27
C GLU A 27 16.71 -6.80 -14.31
N PHE A 28 16.30 -6.68 -13.04
CA PHE A 28 17.11 -6.08 -11.99
C PHE A 28 18.43 -6.83 -11.81
N ALA A 29 18.39 -8.16 -11.71
CA ALA A 29 19.60 -8.96 -11.53
C ALA A 29 20.59 -8.78 -12.67
N ARG A 30 20.13 -8.69 -13.92
CA ARG A 30 20.99 -8.44 -15.08
C ARG A 30 21.58 -7.04 -15.07
N ALA A 31 20.76 -6.02 -14.80
CA ALA A 31 21.21 -4.63 -14.76
C ALA A 31 22.34 -4.43 -13.73
N PHE A 32 22.31 -5.19 -12.64
CA PHE A 32 23.24 -5.07 -11.53
C PHE A 32 24.24 -6.24 -11.39
N GLY A 33 24.31 -7.15 -12.36
CA GLY A 33 25.25 -8.28 -12.36
C GLY A 33 25.06 -9.26 -11.19
N LEU A 34 23.83 -9.43 -10.72
CA LEU A 34 23.47 -10.34 -9.63
C LEU A 34 23.27 -11.78 -10.10
N PRO A 35 23.50 -12.78 -9.22
CA PRO A 35 23.33 -14.18 -9.58
C PRO A 35 21.86 -14.55 -9.81
N VAL A 36 21.62 -15.30 -10.88
CA VAL A 36 20.31 -15.90 -11.18
C VAL A 36 20.36 -17.38 -10.79
N ARG A 37 19.52 -17.79 -9.83
CA ARG A 37 19.43 -19.17 -9.32
C ARG A 37 18.03 -19.71 -9.53
N ALA A 38 17.92 -20.84 -10.23
CA ALA A 38 16.65 -21.54 -10.41
C ALA A 38 16.36 -22.52 -9.28
N VAL A 39 15.12 -22.52 -8.80
CA VAL A 39 14.59 -23.50 -7.84
C VAL A 39 13.45 -24.33 -8.45
N LEU A 40 12.89 -23.91 -9.58
CA LEU A 40 11.99 -24.69 -10.42
C LEU A 40 12.75 -25.13 -11.68
N ARG A 41 12.53 -26.38 -12.08
CA ARG A 41 12.98 -26.88 -13.39
C ARG A 41 11.90 -26.59 -14.43
N PRO A 42 12.17 -25.73 -15.44
CA PRO A 42 11.29 -25.59 -16.59
C PRO A 42 11.20 -26.91 -17.38
N PRO A 43 10.07 -27.17 -18.07
CA PRO A 43 9.97 -28.30 -18.97
C PRO A 43 10.88 -28.10 -20.20
N ASP A 44 11.28 -29.19 -20.87
CA ASP A 44 12.22 -29.14 -22.00
C ASP A 44 11.68 -28.30 -23.16
N GLU A 45 10.36 -28.27 -23.34
CA GLU A 45 9.67 -27.42 -24.32
C GLU A 45 9.90 -25.93 -24.07
N TRP A 46 10.00 -25.52 -22.79
CA TRP A 46 10.30 -24.13 -22.47
C TRP A 46 11.70 -23.75 -22.92
N PHE A 47 12.69 -24.62 -22.74
CA PHE A 47 14.05 -24.37 -23.23
C PHE A 47 14.08 -24.30 -24.76
N ALA A 48 13.39 -25.22 -25.44
CA ALA A 48 13.30 -25.25 -26.90
C ALA A 48 12.66 -23.98 -27.47
N GLN A 49 11.57 -23.47 -26.86
CA GLN A 49 10.92 -22.22 -27.26
C GLN A 49 11.83 -21.00 -27.18
N HIS A 50 12.85 -21.06 -26.31
CA HIS A 50 13.80 -19.98 -26.08
C HIS A 50 15.16 -20.24 -26.74
N SER A 51 15.25 -21.25 -27.61
CA SER A 51 16.51 -21.65 -28.29
C SER A 51 17.65 -21.95 -27.31
N LEU A 52 17.33 -22.53 -26.16
CA LEU A 52 18.28 -22.95 -25.13
C LEU A 52 18.42 -24.47 -25.10
N PRO A 53 19.61 -25.01 -24.75
CA PRO A 53 19.73 -26.42 -24.44
C PRO A 53 18.90 -26.77 -23.19
N ALA A 54 18.34 -27.98 -23.16
CA ALA A 54 17.62 -28.47 -22.00
C ALA A 54 18.50 -28.43 -20.75
N GLY A 55 18.03 -27.77 -19.70
CA GLY A 55 18.78 -27.59 -18.46
C GLY A 55 19.86 -26.50 -18.49
N ALA A 56 19.81 -25.56 -19.45
CA ALA A 56 20.66 -24.37 -19.47
C ALA A 56 20.67 -23.66 -18.11
N ALA A 57 21.82 -23.08 -17.72
CA ALA A 57 21.96 -22.38 -16.46
C ALA A 57 21.02 -21.18 -16.39
N ALA A 58 20.47 -20.90 -15.22
CA ALA A 58 19.47 -19.84 -15.05
C ALA A 58 19.97 -18.44 -15.43
N GLY A 59 21.28 -18.20 -15.38
CA GLY A 59 21.90 -16.95 -15.85
C GLY A 59 21.80 -16.73 -17.37
N GLU A 60 21.60 -17.80 -18.15
CA GLU A 60 21.46 -17.75 -19.61
C GLU A 60 20.00 -17.61 -20.06
N TRP A 61 19.05 -17.76 -19.13
CA TRP A 61 17.62 -17.71 -19.45
C TRP A 61 17.24 -16.34 -19.96
N PRO A 62 16.60 -16.19 -21.14
CA PRO A 62 16.27 -14.87 -21.70
C PRO A 62 15.23 -14.12 -20.86
N ARG A 63 14.41 -14.85 -20.09
CA ARG A 63 13.33 -14.33 -19.25
C ARG A 63 13.11 -15.24 -18.04
N ALA A 64 12.40 -14.75 -17.04
CA ALA A 64 12.03 -15.56 -15.88
C ALA A 64 11.05 -16.68 -16.26
N PHE A 65 11.20 -17.86 -15.66
CA PHE A 65 10.25 -18.95 -15.79
C PHE A 65 9.17 -18.85 -14.71
N THR A 66 7.93 -18.54 -15.12
CA THR A 66 6.77 -18.37 -14.24
C THR A 66 5.73 -19.48 -14.38
N GLY A 67 6.02 -20.52 -15.16
CA GLY A 67 5.11 -21.64 -15.40
C GLY A 67 5.14 -22.69 -14.29
N ASP A 68 4.35 -23.75 -14.48
CA ASP A 68 4.34 -24.88 -13.57
C ASP A 68 5.56 -25.77 -13.81
N GLY A 69 6.40 -25.91 -12.78
CA GLY A 69 7.57 -26.78 -12.78
C GLY A 69 7.59 -27.67 -11.55
N ARG A 70 8.63 -28.50 -11.46
CA ARG A 70 8.95 -29.26 -10.25
C ARG A 70 10.08 -28.57 -9.53
N TYR A 71 9.97 -28.49 -8.21
CA TYR A 71 11.03 -27.90 -7.40
C TYR A 71 12.28 -28.79 -7.41
N ALA A 72 13.43 -28.16 -7.57
CA ALA A 72 14.73 -28.77 -7.42
C ALA A 72 15.06 -28.98 -5.92
N PRO A 73 15.99 -29.89 -5.57
CA PRO A 73 16.50 -30.00 -4.22
C PRO A 73 17.10 -28.69 -3.73
N VAL A 74 16.64 -28.20 -2.58
CA VAL A 74 17.15 -27.00 -1.92
C VAL A 74 17.51 -27.30 -0.46
N PRO A 75 18.46 -26.56 0.16
CA PRO A 75 18.66 -26.64 1.59
C PRO A 75 17.40 -26.20 2.35
N GLY A 76 16.99 -26.99 3.35
CA GLY A 76 15.86 -26.65 4.22
C GLY A 76 14.64 -27.54 3.97
N PRO A 77 13.50 -27.00 3.49
CA PRO A 77 12.28 -27.78 3.35
C PRO A 77 12.40 -28.87 2.26
N PRO A 78 11.72 -30.03 2.41
CA PRO A 78 11.74 -31.10 1.43
C PRO A 78 10.86 -30.75 0.23
N LEU A 79 11.36 -29.89 -0.67
CA LEU A 79 10.61 -29.40 -1.82
C LEU A 79 10.80 -30.23 -3.10
N ALA A 80 11.88 -31.02 -3.17
CA ALA A 80 12.25 -31.75 -4.38
C ALA A 80 11.07 -32.56 -4.96
N GLY A 81 10.73 -32.30 -6.22
CA GLY A 81 9.66 -33.00 -6.93
C GLY A 81 8.23 -32.55 -6.58
N LEU A 82 8.04 -31.60 -5.66
CA LEU A 82 6.73 -31.04 -5.38
C LEU A 82 6.28 -30.08 -6.50
N GLY A 83 4.95 -29.96 -6.66
CA GLY A 83 4.32 -28.87 -7.40
C GLY A 83 4.15 -27.63 -6.53
N ARG A 84 3.66 -26.53 -7.12
CA ARG A 84 3.54 -25.22 -6.47
C ARG A 84 2.83 -25.26 -5.11
N ASP A 85 1.60 -25.78 -5.08
CA ASP A 85 0.76 -25.70 -3.88
C ASP A 85 1.34 -26.54 -2.73
N ALA A 86 1.76 -27.76 -3.01
CA ALA A 86 2.41 -28.63 -2.03
C ALA A 86 3.72 -28.03 -1.49
N ALA A 87 4.50 -27.39 -2.35
CA ALA A 87 5.75 -26.73 -1.95
C ALA A 87 5.51 -25.49 -1.09
N VAL A 88 4.47 -24.70 -1.39
CA VAL A 88 4.07 -23.55 -0.57
C VAL A 88 3.68 -24.02 0.83
N GLU A 89 2.81 -25.03 0.94
CA GLU A 89 2.37 -25.58 2.22
C GLU A 89 3.55 -26.17 3.02
N ALA A 90 4.43 -26.94 2.38
CA ALA A 90 5.62 -27.49 3.02
C ALA A 90 6.59 -26.40 3.51
N THR A 91 6.78 -25.33 2.73
CA THR A 91 7.65 -24.21 3.09
C THR A 91 7.09 -23.43 4.27
N ILE A 92 5.78 -23.15 4.27
CA ILE A 92 5.10 -22.45 5.39
C ILE A 92 5.27 -23.26 6.68
N GLY A 93 4.94 -24.55 6.66
CA GLY A 93 5.06 -25.39 7.86
C GLY A 93 6.49 -25.50 8.37
N TRP A 94 7.47 -25.54 7.48
CA TRP A 94 8.89 -25.53 7.86
C TRP A 94 9.31 -24.21 8.51
N LEU A 95 8.92 -23.07 7.95
CA LEU A 95 9.22 -21.74 8.51
C LEU A 95 8.57 -21.54 9.89
N GLU A 96 7.33 -21.98 10.06
CA GLU A 96 6.60 -21.91 11.32
C GLU A 96 7.23 -22.80 12.39
N SER A 97 7.64 -24.03 12.03
CA SER A 97 8.31 -24.94 12.97
C SER A 97 9.64 -24.42 13.52
N ARG A 98 10.28 -23.51 12.77
CA ARG A 98 11.55 -22.88 13.14
C ARG A 98 11.38 -21.51 13.80
N GLY A 99 10.16 -20.97 13.85
CA GLY A 99 9.91 -19.61 14.33
C GLY A 99 10.52 -18.51 13.44
N THR A 100 10.87 -18.82 12.20
CA THR A 100 11.51 -17.88 11.26
C THR A 100 10.53 -17.31 10.22
N GLY A 101 9.25 -17.63 10.34
CA GLY A 101 8.19 -17.11 9.49
C GLY A 101 6.82 -17.60 9.95
N ARG A 102 5.77 -17.02 9.39
CA ARG A 102 4.37 -17.39 9.63
C ARG A 102 3.55 -17.19 8.36
N ARG A 103 2.44 -17.91 8.22
CA ARG A 103 1.46 -17.63 7.17
C ARG A 103 0.85 -16.24 7.34
N GLU A 104 0.70 -15.54 6.23
CA GLU A 104 0.05 -14.23 6.17
C GLU A 104 -0.82 -14.15 4.91
N ARG A 105 -1.94 -13.42 4.97
CA ARG A 105 -2.78 -13.14 3.80
C ARG A 105 -2.80 -11.64 3.57
N ASN A 106 -2.34 -11.21 2.40
CA ASN A 106 -2.28 -9.81 2.02
C ASN A 106 -3.30 -9.50 0.92
N TYR A 107 -3.89 -8.31 0.99
CA TYR A 107 -4.80 -7.79 -0.01
C TYR A 107 -4.14 -6.61 -0.74
N ARG A 108 -4.42 -6.49 -2.03
CA ARG A 108 -4.06 -5.28 -2.80
C ARG A 108 -4.97 -4.09 -2.50
N LEU A 109 -6.09 -4.34 -1.82
CA LEU A 109 -7.01 -3.31 -1.38
C LEU A 109 -6.30 -2.35 -0.42
N ARG A 110 -6.51 -1.06 -0.63
CA ARG A 110 -6.00 0.01 0.23
C ARG A 110 -7.16 0.61 1.00
N ASP A 111 -6.82 1.21 2.14
CA ASP A 111 -7.78 2.06 2.83
C ASP A 111 -8.25 3.16 1.90
N TRP A 112 -9.53 3.46 2.00
CA TRP A 112 -10.11 4.49 1.16
C TRP A 112 -9.70 5.84 1.70
N LEU A 113 -8.84 6.54 0.96
CA LEU A 113 -8.58 7.96 1.21
C LEU A 113 -9.88 8.73 0.98
N PHE A 114 -10.57 9.01 2.08
CA PHE A 114 -11.93 9.54 2.05
C PHE A 114 -11.93 11.08 2.03
N SER A 115 -11.01 11.70 2.78
CA SER A 115 -10.91 13.16 2.93
C SER A 115 -10.58 13.90 1.62
N ARG A 116 -11.20 15.06 1.37
CA ARG A 116 -10.94 15.94 0.22
C ARG A 116 -10.72 17.39 0.66
N GLN A 117 -9.64 18.01 0.17
CA GLN A 117 -9.40 19.46 0.36
C GLN A 117 -10.23 20.25 -0.67
N ARG A 118 -11.55 20.27 -0.52
CA ARG A 118 -12.50 20.94 -1.42
C ARG A 118 -13.56 21.65 -0.60
N TYR A 119 -14.13 22.72 -1.18
CA TYR A 119 -15.30 23.37 -0.58
C TYR A 119 -16.58 22.57 -0.83
N TRP A 120 -16.81 22.14 -2.07
CA TRP A 120 -18.07 21.53 -2.49
C TRP A 120 -18.13 20.03 -2.16
N GLY A 121 -18.34 19.72 -0.89
CA GLY A 121 -18.58 18.38 -0.38
C GLY A 121 -19.18 18.43 1.03
N GLU A 122 -19.70 17.31 1.51
CA GLU A 122 -20.30 17.24 2.84
C GLU A 122 -19.22 17.43 3.93
N PRO A 123 -19.39 18.37 4.88
CA PRO A 123 -18.46 18.54 5.98
C PRO A 123 -18.41 17.29 6.86
N PHE A 124 -17.20 16.91 7.30
CA PHE A 124 -17.08 15.88 8.32
C PHE A 124 -17.70 16.37 9.64
N PRO A 125 -18.52 15.55 10.33
CA PRO A 125 -19.03 15.88 11.66
C PRO A 125 -17.96 15.63 12.73
N ILE A 126 -16.76 16.16 12.51
CA ILE A 126 -15.60 16.04 13.38
C ILE A 126 -15.13 17.43 13.80
N VAL A 127 -14.81 17.58 15.07
CA VAL A 127 -14.15 18.76 15.63
C VAL A 127 -12.91 18.36 16.40
N TYR A 128 -11.91 19.23 16.47
CA TYR A 128 -10.66 19.03 17.18
C TYR A 128 -10.62 19.94 18.40
N ASP A 129 -10.25 19.41 19.56
CA ASP A 129 -10.05 20.24 20.75
C ASP A 129 -8.73 21.02 20.71
N THR A 130 -8.45 21.78 21.77
CA THR A 130 -7.20 22.56 21.90
C THR A 130 -5.93 21.72 21.96
N GLY A 131 -6.04 20.43 22.29
CA GLY A 131 -4.96 19.45 22.25
C GLY A 131 -4.80 18.76 20.88
N GLY A 132 -5.70 19.03 19.93
CA GLY A 132 -5.70 18.41 18.61
C GLY A 132 -6.35 17.02 18.56
N VAL A 133 -7.06 16.61 19.60
CA VAL A 133 -7.79 15.33 19.61
C VAL A 133 -9.10 15.49 18.86
N ALA A 134 -9.40 14.52 17.99
CA ALA A 134 -10.64 14.50 17.20
C ALA A 134 -11.82 13.98 18.02
N HIS A 135 -12.96 14.68 17.91
CA HIS A 135 -14.23 14.36 18.55
C HIS A 135 -15.34 14.34 17.48
N ALA A 136 -16.19 13.32 17.51
CA ALA A 136 -17.36 13.27 16.65
C ALA A 136 -18.49 14.11 17.22
N LEU A 137 -19.21 14.84 16.37
CA LEU A 137 -20.41 15.56 16.77
C LEU A 137 -21.56 14.58 16.99
N PRO A 138 -22.41 14.80 18.01
CA PRO A 138 -23.60 13.99 18.24
C PRO A 138 -24.63 14.17 17.11
N GLU A 139 -25.46 13.16 16.87
CA GLU A 139 -26.49 13.19 15.81
C GLU A 139 -27.43 14.39 15.91
N SER A 140 -27.70 14.88 17.12
CA SER A 140 -28.54 16.06 17.36
C SER A 140 -27.95 17.37 16.83
N MET A 141 -26.66 17.40 16.52
CA MET A 141 -25.95 18.54 15.92
C MET A 141 -25.74 18.39 14.41
N LEU A 142 -26.34 17.36 13.80
CA LEU A 142 -26.35 17.17 12.36
C LEU A 142 -27.60 17.80 11.72
N PRO A 143 -27.52 18.30 10.47
CA PRO A 143 -26.33 18.30 9.61
C PRO A 143 -25.32 19.40 9.98
N VAL A 144 -24.06 19.18 9.63
CA VAL A 144 -23.07 20.27 9.60
C VAL A 144 -23.21 20.99 8.27
N GLU A 145 -23.82 22.16 8.28
CA GLU A 145 -24.03 22.97 7.07
C GLU A 145 -22.71 23.59 6.61
N LEU A 146 -22.51 23.66 5.29
CA LEU A 146 -21.38 24.37 4.68
C LEU A 146 -21.53 25.88 4.91
N PRO A 147 -20.44 26.60 5.26
CA PRO A 147 -20.49 28.05 5.40
C PRO A 147 -20.51 28.74 4.04
N ASP A 148 -21.25 29.83 3.92
CA ASP A 148 -21.18 30.68 2.72
C ASP A 148 -19.80 31.34 2.61
N ILE A 149 -19.03 30.96 1.60
CA ILE A 149 -17.76 31.62 1.24
C ILE A 149 -17.80 32.08 -0.21
N THR A 150 -17.07 33.16 -0.53
CA THR A 150 -17.01 33.75 -1.88
C THR A 150 -15.69 33.50 -2.59
N ASP A 151 -14.62 33.13 -1.86
CA ASP A 151 -13.29 32.84 -2.38
C ASP A 151 -12.97 31.34 -2.24
N PHE A 152 -13.09 30.61 -3.35
CA PHE A 152 -12.86 29.15 -3.42
C PHE A 152 -11.47 28.77 -3.95
N GLU A 153 -10.63 29.75 -4.32
CA GLU A 153 -9.38 29.46 -5.02
C GLU A 153 -8.37 28.76 -4.09
N PRO A 154 -7.71 27.66 -4.50
CA PRO A 154 -6.66 27.05 -3.70
C PRO A 154 -5.52 28.05 -3.48
N ARG A 155 -5.05 28.21 -2.24
CA ARG A 155 -3.84 28.99 -1.97
C ARG A 155 -2.67 28.04 -1.79
N ILE A 156 -1.63 28.26 -2.57
CA ILE A 156 -0.29 27.74 -2.30
C ILE A 156 0.31 28.72 -1.30
N LEU A 157 0.48 28.29 -0.05
CA LEU A 157 1.20 29.07 0.94
C LEU A 157 2.70 28.89 0.64
N ALA A 158 3.40 29.96 0.26
CA ALA A 158 4.85 30.03 0.00
C ALA A 158 5.45 29.06 -1.06
N ASP A 159 6.50 29.51 -1.77
CA ASP A 159 7.41 28.65 -2.57
C ASP A 159 8.35 27.86 -1.63
N ASP A 160 7.79 27.20 -0.61
CA ASP A 160 8.53 26.26 0.22
C ASP A 160 7.89 24.88 0.09
N ASP A 161 8.73 23.85 -0.07
CA ASP A 161 8.28 22.46 -0.26
C ASP A 161 7.61 21.84 0.99
N THR A 162 7.43 22.63 2.07
CA THR A 162 6.92 22.19 3.36
C THR A 162 5.54 22.77 3.72
N ALA A 163 5.06 23.74 2.95
CA ALA A 163 3.81 24.40 3.24
C ALA A 163 2.62 23.50 2.89
N LEU A 164 1.78 23.27 3.89
CA LEU A 164 0.60 22.44 3.71
C LEU A 164 -0.47 23.22 2.93
N PRO A 165 -1.10 22.60 1.91
CA PRO A 165 -2.23 23.22 1.23
C PRO A 165 -3.35 23.52 2.22
N GLU A 166 -3.81 24.77 2.24
CA GLU A 166 -4.91 25.18 3.09
C GLU A 166 -6.26 24.88 2.40
N PRO A 167 -7.15 24.05 2.98
CA PRO A 167 -8.47 23.78 2.41
C PRO A 167 -9.33 25.05 2.37
N PRO A 168 -10.21 25.23 1.37
CA PRO A 168 -11.04 26.43 1.28
C PRO A 168 -11.88 26.74 2.54
N LEU A 169 -12.37 25.72 3.25
CA LEU A 169 -13.16 25.89 4.47
C LEU A 169 -12.36 26.46 5.63
N ALA A 170 -11.03 26.30 5.66
CA ALA A 170 -10.19 26.85 6.72
C ALA A 170 -10.29 28.39 6.82
N ARG A 171 -10.67 29.06 5.72
CA ARG A 171 -10.84 30.52 5.65
C ARG A 171 -12.09 31.04 6.35
N ALA A 172 -13.08 30.17 6.53
CA ALA A 172 -14.31 30.53 7.22
C ALA A 172 -14.09 30.47 8.73
N GLU A 173 -13.22 31.33 9.27
CA GLU A 173 -12.81 31.35 10.70
C GLU A 173 -14.01 31.29 11.66
N HIS A 174 -15.09 32.00 11.32
CA HIS A 174 -16.33 32.03 12.08
C HIS A 174 -17.10 30.69 12.12
N TRP A 175 -16.88 29.82 11.12
CA TRP A 175 -17.46 28.49 11.03
C TRP A 175 -16.51 27.43 11.58
N VAL A 176 -15.21 27.60 11.33
CA VAL A 176 -14.14 26.71 11.76
C VAL A 176 -14.03 26.69 13.29
N HIS A 177 -14.06 27.86 13.93
CA HIS A 177 -13.97 27.95 15.38
C HIS A 177 -15.34 27.98 16.04
N VAL A 178 -15.60 27.02 16.91
CA VAL A 178 -16.89 26.87 17.59
C VAL A 178 -16.72 26.61 19.08
N GLU A 179 -17.67 27.09 19.87
CA GLU A 179 -17.81 26.73 21.29
C GLU A 179 -18.96 25.75 21.43
N LEU A 180 -18.69 24.55 21.93
CA LEU A 180 -19.65 23.45 22.02
C LEU A 180 -19.57 22.81 23.40
N ASP A 181 -20.69 22.30 23.89
CA ASP A 181 -20.73 21.37 25.03
C ASP A 181 -20.98 19.96 24.49
N LEU A 182 -19.96 19.11 24.54
CA LEU A 182 -20.02 17.71 24.12
C LEU A 182 -20.19 16.74 25.30
N GLY A 183 -20.55 17.24 26.49
CA GLY A 183 -20.79 16.45 27.70
C GLY A 183 -19.91 16.82 28.90
N ASP A 184 -18.83 17.58 28.67
CA ASP A 184 -17.85 18.00 29.68
C ASP A 184 -17.85 19.54 29.87
N GLY A 185 -18.97 20.19 29.55
CA GLY A 185 -19.10 21.64 29.58
C GLY A 185 -18.65 22.31 28.28
N VAL A 186 -18.92 23.62 28.17
CA VAL A 186 -18.60 24.40 26.97
C VAL A 186 -17.09 24.52 26.80
N GLN A 187 -16.60 24.06 25.66
CA GLN A 187 -15.20 24.11 25.26
C GLN A 187 -15.05 24.65 23.84
N ARG A 188 -13.85 25.12 23.51
CA ARG A 188 -13.50 25.59 22.17
C ARG A 188 -12.99 24.44 21.32
N TYR A 189 -13.50 24.36 20.11
CA TYR A 189 -13.10 23.37 19.11
C TYR A 189 -12.86 24.02 17.74
N ARG A 190 -12.14 23.28 16.90
CA ARG A 190 -11.90 23.59 15.49
C ARG A 190 -12.55 22.52 14.62
N ARG A 191 -13.46 22.85 13.70
CA ARG A 191 -14.05 21.89 12.76
C ARG A 191 -13.00 21.29 11.82
N GLU A 192 -13.25 20.05 11.37
CA GLU A 192 -12.56 19.50 10.20
C GLU A 192 -12.87 20.35 8.97
N THR A 193 -11.81 20.71 8.23
CA THR A 193 -11.89 21.65 7.10
C THR A 193 -11.81 20.96 5.75
N ASN A 194 -11.57 19.65 5.74
CA ASN A 194 -11.79 18.82 4.58
C ASN A 194 -13.26 18.38 4.48
N THR A 195 -13.65 17.93 3.31
CA THR A 195 -14.99 17.40 3.04
C THR A 195 -14.94 15.94 2.64
N MET A 196 -16.07 15.27 2.75
CA MET A 196 -16.28 13.92 2.21
C MET A 196 -16.29 13.94 0.67
N PRO A 197 -15.95 12.82 0.01
CA PRO A 197 -15.98 12.74 -1.45
C PRO A 197 -17.43 12.61 -1.94
N GLN A 198 -17.70 12.99 -3.20
CA GLN A 198 -19.06 12.94 -3.77
C GLN A 198 -19.74 11.55 -3.68
N TRP A 199 -18.95 10.48 -3.65
CA TRP A 199 -19.45 9.10 -3.53
C TRP A 199 -19.83 8.71 -2.10
N ALA A 200 -19.70 9.60 -1.11
CA ALA A 200 -20.17 9.34 0.24
C ALA A 200 -21.69 9.18 0.33
N GLY A 201 -22.43 9.93 -0.50
CA GLY A 201 -23.90 9.93 -0.53
C GLY A 201 -24.53 9.18 -1.71
N SER A 202 -23.75 8.46 -2.53
CA SER A 202 -24.20 7.76 -3.75
C SER A 202 -24.52 6.29 -3.55
#